data_AF-A0A706C5A7-F1
#
_entry.id   AF-A0A706C5A7-F1
#
_cell.length_a   1.000
_cell.length_b   1.000
_cell.length_c   1.000
_cell.angle_alpha   90.00
_cell.angle_beta   90.00
_cell.angle_gamma   90.00
#
_symmetry.space_group_name_H-M   'P 1'
#
loop_
_entity.id
_entity.type
_entity.pdbx_description
1 polymer ?
#
loop_
_entity_poly.entity_id
_entity_poly.type
_entity_poly.pdbx_seq_one_letter_code
_entity_poly.pdbx_strand_id
1 'polypeptide(L)' 'DIQIRDADTLLELTETSKRAVILAAAWLGQARLIDNQSVTLAQ' A
#
# COMPACT_ATOMS: atom_id res chain seq x y z
N ASP A 1 5.47 -8.17 -6.03
CA ASP A 1 5.97 -6.94 -5.38
C ASP A 1 4.91 -6.44 -4.43
N ILE A 2 5.27 -6.13 -3.19
CA ILE A 2 4.35 -5.63 -2.17
C ILE A 2 5.06 -4.48 -1.45
N GLN A 3 4.38 -3.34 -1.35
CA GLN A 3 4.88 -2.15 -0.66
C GLN A 3 3.82 -1.62 0.29
N ILE A 4 4.26 -1.04 1.40
CA ILE A 4 3.39 -0.35 2.36
C ILE A 4 3.88 1.09 2.44
N ARG A 5 2.97 2.04 2.20
CA ARG A 5 3.26 3.47 2.16
C ARG A 5 2.22 4.24 2.94
N ASP A 6 2.53 5.49 3.25
CA ASP A 6 1.52 6.44 3.70
C ASP A 6 0.44 6.63 2.62
N ALA A 7 -0.84 6.57 3.01
CA ALA A 7 -1.95 6.57 2.06
C ALA A 7 -2.16 7.92 1.35
N ASP A 8 -1.72 9.02 1.96
CA ASP A 8 -1.95 10.37 1.45
C ASP A 8 -0.77 10.86 0.60
N THR A 9 0.46 10.44 0.93
CA THR A 9 1.68 10.93 0.28
C THR A 9 2.42 9.89 -0.57
N LEU A 10 2.11 8.59 -0.41
CA LEU A 10 2.84 7.45 -1.00
C LEU A 10 4.33 7.37 -0.61
N LEU A 11 4.77 8.17 0.36
CA LEU A 11 6.11 8.09 0.94
C LEU A 11 6.17 6.97 1.97
N GLU A 12 7.34 6.79 2.58
CA GLU A 12 7.50 5.93 3.74
C GLU A 12 6.56 6.33 4.87
N LEU A 13 6.05 5.32 5.58
CA LEU A 13 5.25 5.55 6.78
C LEU A 13 6.09 6.29 7.82
N THR A 14 5.46 7.24 8.49
CA THR A 14 6.03 7.96 9.63
C THR A 14 5.15 7.75 10.85
N GLU A 15 5.64 8.12 12.05
CA GLU A 15 4.83 8.08 13.27
C GLU A 15 3.60 9.01 13.20
N THR A 16 3.59 9.97 12.28
CA THR A 16 2.45 10.88 12.08
C THR A 16 1.43 10.37 11.07
N SER A 17 1.73 9.29 10.36
CA SER A 17 0.84 8.69 9.38
C SER A 17 -0.44 8.17 10.04
N LYS A 18 -1.60 8.61 9.54
CA LYS A 18 -2.92 8.19 10.06
C LYS A 18 -3.51 7.01 9.29
N ARG A 19 -3.07 6.83 8.05
CA ARG A 19 -3.59 5.83 7.12
C ARG A 19 -2.43 5.29 6.31
N ALA A 20 -2.38 3.97 6.17
CA ALA A 20 -1.44 3.29 5.29
C ALA A 20 -2.17 2.77 4.05
N VAL A 21 -1.44 2.66 2.94
CA VAL A 21 -1.89 1.96 1.73
C VAL A 21 -0.94 0.79 1.47
N ILE A 22 -1.52 -0.39 1.29
CA ILE A 22 -0.82 -1.59 0.84
C ILE A 22 -0.96 -1.63 -0.67
N LEU A 23 0.16 -1.68 -1.38
CA LEU A 23 0.23 -1.78 -2.84
C LEU A 23 0.80 -3.15 -3.19
N ALA A 24 0.08 -3.93 -4.00
CA ALA A 24 0.52 -5.24 -4.43
C ALA A 24 0.48 -5.36 -5.95
N ALA A 25 1.50 -6.01 -6.51
CA ALA A 25 1.56 -6.38 -7.91
C ALA A 25 2.07 -7.82 -8.06
N ALA A 26 1.34 -8.64 -8.80
CA ALA A 26 1.67 -10.05 -9.04
C ALA A 26 1.37 -10.44 -10.48
N TRP A 27 2.08 -11.46 -10.98
CA TRP A 27 1.78 -12.07 -12.27
C TRP A 27 0.85 -13.27 -12.06
N LEU A 28 -0.22 -13.34 -12.85
CA LEU A 28 -1.08 -14.50 -13.02
C LEU A 28 -0.95 -14.99 -14.47
N GLY A 29 -0.01 -15.91 -14.69
CA GLY A 29 0.40 -16.28 -16.04
C GLY A 29 1.05 -15.10 -16.77
N GLN A 30 0.43 -14.66 -17.88
CA GLN A 30 0.87 -13.50 -18.66
C GLN A 30 0.17 -12.19 -18.24
N ALA A 31 -0.81 -12.26 -17.34
CA ALA A 31 -1.49 -11.08 -16.84
C ALA A 31 -0.74 -10.51 -15.63
N ARG A 32 -0.46 -9.20 -15.63
CA ARG A 32 0.07 -8.51 -14.45
C ARG A 32 -1.09 -7.86 -13.69
N LEU A 33 -1.42 -8.42 -12.54
CA LEU A 33 -2.46 -7.92 -11.65
C LEU A 33 -1.85 -6.92 -10.66
N ILE A 34 -2.58 -5.84 -10.42
CA ILE A 34 -2.28 -4.88 -9.37
C ILE A 34 -3.51 -4.72 -8.49
N ASP A 35 -3.31 -4.52 -7.21
CA ASP A 35 -4.37 -4.16 -6.29
C ASP A 35 -3.82 -3.30 -5.15
N ASN A 36 -4.72 -2.59 -4.47
CA ASN A 36 -4.37 -1.79 -3.31
C ASN A 36 -5.46 -1.82 -2.24
N GLN A 37 -5.03 -1.67 -0.98
CA GLN A 37 -5.95 -1.59 0.15
C GLN A 37 -5.49 -0.48 1.11
N SER A 38 -6.38 0.48 1.36
CA SER A 38 -6.19 1.48 2.42
C SER A 38 -6.58 0.90 3.78
N VAL A 39 -5.80 1.23 4.81
CA VAL A 39 -6.02 0.84 6.20
C VAL A 39 -5.87 2.06 7.10
N THR A 40 -6.85 2.29 7.97
CA THR A 40 -6.75 3.30 9.03
C THR A 40 -5.87 2.76 10.16
N LEU A 41 -4.85 3.51 10.55
CA LEU A 41 -3.96 3.14 11.65
C LEU A 41 -4.60 3.58 12.97
N ALA A 42 -4.85 2.64 13.88
CA ALA A 42 -5.27 2.96 15.24
C ALA A 42 -4.05 3.43 16.04
N GLN A 43 -4.21 4.54 16.76
CA GLN A 43 -3.25 5.00 17.77
C GLN A 43 -3.49 4.29 19.11
#